data_AF-A0A0D2ZYR8-F1
#
_entry.id   AF-A0A0D2ZYR8-F1
#
_cell.length_a   1.000
_cell.length_b   1.000
_cell.length_c   1.000
_cell.angle_alpha   90.00
_cell.angle_beta   90.00
_cell.angle_gamma   90.00
#
_symmetry.space_group_name_H-M   'P 1'
#
loop_
_entity.id
_entity.type
_entity.pdbx_description
1 polymer ?
#
loop_
_entity_poly.entity_id
_entity_poly.type
_entity_poly.pdbx_seq_one_letter_code
_entity_poly.pdbx_strand_id
1 'polypeptide(L)'
;MNVLNTASSGIAALLLEGGRTAHSRFGIPIDADEFSTCKKMKPGSDRAELVKAAKLIVWDEAPMMSRHCFETLDRTMRDIIRSCEEKPFGGKVVVFGGDFRQILPVIPGGGRAETVLAALNSSYLWEHCKVLKLTKNMRLLAGLTDDAAKELESFTNWILDIGDGKINLP
;
A
#
# COMPACT_ATOMS: atom_id res chain seq x y z
N MET A 1 -6.99 -19.56 -6.31
CA MET A 1 -7.22 -18.65 -5.16
C MET A 1 -7.61 -17.30 -5.73
N ASN A 2 -8.72 -16.68 -5.32
CA ASN A 2 -9.14 -15.39 -5.87
C ASN A 2 -8.34 -14.26 -5.18
N VAL A 3 -7.46 -13.61 -5.94
CA VAL A 3 -6.57 -12.53 -5.46
C VAL A 3 -6.93 -11.25 -6.19
N LEU A 4 -7.08 -10.15 -5.44
CA LEU A 4 -7.29 -8.83 -6.01
C LEU A 4 -5.98 -8.05 -5.98
N ASN A 5 -5.38 -7.88 -7.14
CA ASN A 5 -4.19 -7.06 -7.32
C ASN A 5 -4.60 -5.60 -7.50
N THR A 6 -4.05 -4.74 -6.65
CA THR A 6 -4.27 -3.31 -6.66
C THR A 6 -2.99 -2.53 -6.46
N ALA A 7 -2.97 -1.28 -6.90
CA ALA A 7 -1.87 -0.36 -6.62
C ALA A 7 -2.36 1.06 -6.39
N SER A 8 -1.51 1.90 -5.80
CA SER A 8 -1.81 3.31 -5.55
C SER A 8 -1.81 4.16 -6.82
N SER A 9 -0.94 3.85 -7.79
CA SER A 9 -0.82 4.57 -9.07
C SER A 9 -1.22 3.71 -10.27
N GLY A 10 -1.57 4.36 -11.38
CA GLY A 10 -1.92 3.66 -12.62
C GLY A 10 -0.76 2.86 -13.20
N ILE A 11 0.46 3.41 -13.17
CA ILE A 11 1.66 2.75 -13.70
C ILE A 11 1.99 1.50 -12.89
N ALA A 12 1.97 1.58 -11.55
CA ALA A 12 2.20 0.43 -10.69
C ALA A 12 1.15 -0.67 -10.92
N ALA A 13 -0.12 -0.29 -11.12
CA ALA A 13 -1.18 -1.26 -11.39
C ALA A 13 -0.96 -2.04 -12.70
N LEU A 14 -0.33 -1.44 -13.72
CA LEU A 14 -0.04 -2.12 -14.99
C LEU A 14 1.03 -3.21 -14.87
N LEU A 15 1.89 -3.12 -13.85
CA LEU A 15 2.94 -4.12 -13.58
C LEU A 15 2.39 -5.36 -12.88
N LEU A 16 1.17 -5.30 -12.35
CA LEU A 16 0.49 -6.41 -11.71
C LEU A 16 -0.47 -7.08 -12.71
N GLU A 17 -0.43 -8.41 -12.77
CA GLU A 17 -1.37 -9.17 -13.60
C GLU A 17 -2.81 -8.90 -13.14
N GLY A 18 -3.66 -8.44 -14.06
CA GLY A 18 -5.05 -8.04 -13.76
C GLY A 18 -5.16 -6.86 -12.78
N GLY A 19 -4.07 -6.10 -12.59
CA GLY A 19 -3.99 -4.99 -11.66
C GLY A 19 -4.92 -3.83 -12.01
N ARG A 20 -5.42 -3.16 -10.97
CA ARG A 20 -6.21 -1.92 -11.09
C ARG A 20 -5.80 -0.96 -9.99
N THR A 21 -5.97 0.34 -10.20
CA THR A 21 -5.78 1.30 -9.09
C THR A 21 -6.78 1.02 -7.97
N ALA A 22 -6.39 1.26 -6.72
CA ALA A 22 -7.26 1.07 -5.56
C ALA A 22 -8.58 1.88 -5.70
N HIS A 23 -8.48 3.13 -6.15
CA HIS A 23 -9.61 3.99 -6.50
C HIS A 23 -10.58 3.31 -7.50
N SER A 24 -10.06 2.71 -8.57
CA SER A 24 -10.89 2.04 -9.59
C SER A 24 -11.50 0.74 -9.07
N ARG A 25 -10.68 -0.11 -8.43
CA ARG A 25 -11.07 -1.45 -7.94
C ARG A 25 -12.20 -1.36 -6.92
N PHE A 26 -12.02 -0.54 -5.90
CA PHE A 26 -12.93 -0.48 -4.76
C PHE A 26 -13.92 0.69 -4.86
N GLY A 27 -13.61 1.71 -5.66
CA GLY A 27 -14.42 2.94 -5.70
C GLY A 27 -14.16 3.86 -4.52
N ILE A 28 -12.91 3.87 -4.03
CA ILE A 28 -12.45 4.84 -3.03
C ILE A 28 -12.52 6.24 -3.66
N PRO A 29 -13.12 7.23 -2.97
CA PRO A 29 -13.13 8.62 -3.43
C PRO A 29 -11.71 9.19 -3.48
N ILE A 30 -11.47 10.15 -4.38
CA ILE A 30 -10.16 10.81 -4.52
C ILE A 30 -9.84 11.62 -3.25
N ASP A 31 -10.81 12.41 -2.80
CA ASP A 31 -10.71 13.20 -1.56
C ASP A 31 -11.34 12.42 -0.41
N ALA A 32 -10.66 11.36 0.04
CA ALA A 32 -11.10 10.56 1.16
C ALA A 32 -10.81 11.25 2.50
N ASP A 33 -11.77 11.20 3.41
CA ASP A 33 -11.70 11.73 4.78
C ASP A 33 -12.10 10.68 5.84
N GLU A 34 -12.12 11.10 7.10
CA GLU A 34 -12.48 10.26 8.25
C GLU A 34 -13.92 9.71 8.21
N PHE A 35 -14.79 10.24 7.34
CA PHE A 35 -16.20 9.85 7.20
C PHE A 35 -16.51 9.15 5.87
N SER A 36 -15.56 9.14 4.94
CA SER A 36 -15.69 8.58 3.60
C SER A 36 -15.97 7.08 3.56
N THR A 37 -16.78 6.65 2.59
CA THR A 37 -17.05 5.24 2.29
C THR A 37 -16.96 5.02 0.78
N CYS A 38 -16.74 3.78 0.34
CA CYS A 38 -16.69 3.47 -1.09
C CYS A 38 -18.12 3.42 -1.65
N LYS A 39 -18.66 4.56 -2.09
CA LYS A 39 -20.05 4.71 -2.56
C LYS A 39 -20.47 3.75 -3.68
N LYS A 40 -19.49 3.27 -4.48
CA LYS A 40 -19.70 2.32 -5.58
C LYS A 40 -19.69 0.85 -5.15
N MET A 41 -19.39 0.56 -3.88
CA MET A 41 -19.33 -0.78 -3.32
C MET A 41 -20.44 -0.92 -2.28
N LYS A 42 -21.67 -1.16 -2.77
CA LYS A 42 -22.85 -1.37 -1.91
C LYS A 42 -23.11 -2.86 -1.71
N PRO A 43 -23.75 -3.28 -0.61
CA PRO A 43 -24.18 -4.68 -0.44
C PRO A 43 -24.96 -5.18 -1.67
N GLY A 44 -24.60 -6.35 -2.19
CA GLY A 44 -25.21 -6.95 -3.37
C GLY A 44 -24.71 -6.41 -4.73
N SER A 45 -23.82 -5.42 -4.74
CA SER A 45 -23.16 -4.99 -5.99
C SER A 45 -22.06 -5.97 -6.42
N ASP A 46 -21.76 -6.03 -7.72
CA ASP A 46 -20.69 -6.88 -8.27
C ASP A 46 -19.33 -6.65 -7.59
N ARG A 47 -19.03 -5.40 -7.21
CA ARG A 47 -17.79 -5.05 -6.49
C ARG A 47 -17.78 -5.63 -5.08
N ALA A 48 -18.91 -5.55 -4.38
CA ALA A 48 -19.04 -6.12 -3.04
C ALA A 48 -18.91 -7.65 -3.08
N GLU A 49 -19.58 -8.31 -4.03
CA GLU A 49 -19.48 -9.76 -4.21
C GLU A 49 -18.07 -10.20 -4.63
N LEU A 50 -17.40 -9.42 -5.48
CA LEU A 50 -15.99 -9.66 -5.83
C LEU A 50 -15.07 -9.60 -4.60
N VAL A 51 -15.24 -8.60 -3.74
CA VAL A 51 -14.45 -8.45 -2.51
C VAL A 51 -14.78 -9.54 -1.49
N LYS A 52 -16.05 -9.94 -1.37
CA LYS A 52 -16.45 -11.09 -0.54
C LYS A 52 -15.84 -12.40 -1.04
N ALA A 53 -15.78 -12.61 -2.36
CA ALA A 53 -15.18 -13.80 -2.95
C ALA A 53 -13.64 -13.80 -2.89
N ALA A 54 -13.01 -12.63 -2.80
CA ALA A 54 -11.57 -12.52 -2.69
C ALA A 54 -11.04 -13.12 -1.37
N LYS A 55 -9.95 -13.88 -1.47
CA LYS A 55 -9.25 -14.44 -0.30
C LYS A 55 -8.06 -13.58 0.13
N LEU A 56 -7.48 -12.85 -0.81
CA LEU A 56 -6.31 -12.00 -0.60
C LEU A 56 -6.46 -10.73 -1.44
N ILE A 57 -6.09 -9.61 -0.85
CA ILE A 57 -5.94 -8.33 -1.54
C ILE A 57 -4.47 -7.93 -1.46
N VAL A 58 -3.86 -7.67 -2.61
CA VAL A 58 -2.50 -7.13 -2.70
C VAL A 58 -2.60 -5.68 -3.10
N TRP A 59 -1.89 -4.81 -2.40
CA TRP A 59 -1.89 -3.38 -2.66
C TRP A 59 -0.46 -2.87 -2.75
N ASP A 60 -0.01 -2.64 -3.97
CA ASP A 60 1.34 -2.16 -4.27
C ASP A 60 1.44 -0.63 -4.23
N GLU A 61 2.63 -0.15 -3.90
CA GLU A 61 2.91 1.26 -3.62
C GLU A 61 1.97 1.88 -2.57
N ALA A 62 1.58 1.12 -1.56
CA ALA A 62 0.67 1.55 -0.50
C ALA A 62 1.14 2.83 0.24
N PRO A 63 2.43 3.05 0.54
CA PRO A 63 2.89 4.26 1.24
C PRO A 63 2.56 5.57 0.52
N MET A 64 2.30 5.55 -0.79
CA MET A 64 1.93 6.73 -1.56
C MET A 64 0.48 7.22 -1.29
N MET A 65 -0.37 6.42 -0.64
CA MET A 65 -1.77 6.76 -0.41
C MET A 65 -2.02 7.26 1.02
N SER A 66 -2.94 8.22 1.15
CA SER A 66 -3.38 8.71 2.45
C SER A 66 -4.04 7.59 3.28
N ARG A 67 -3.82 7.61 4.59
CA ARG A 67 -4.47 6.72 5.57
C ARG A 67 -5.97 6.64 5.38
N HIS A 68 -6.61 7.76 5.03
CA HIS A 68 -8.06 7.84 4.87
C HIS A 68 -8.57 6.94 3.75
N CYS A 69 -7.77 6.66 2.72
CA CYS A 69 -8.17 5.73 1.67
C CYS A 69 -8.22 4.28 2.18
N PHE A 70 -7.28 3.88 3.04
CA PHE A 70 -7.27 2.56 3.65
C PHE A 70 -8.42 2.41 4.65
N GLU A 71 -8.64 3.43 5.48
CA GLU A 71 -9.73 3.48 6.46
C GLU A 71 -11.11 3.51 5.80
N THR A 72 -11.22 4.18 4.65
CA THR A 72 -12.44 4.19 3.81
C THR A 72 -12.74 2.80 3.28
N LEU A 73 -11.71 2.07 2.82
CA LEU A 73 -11.87 0.70 2.38
C LEU A 73 -12.27 -0.21 3.55
N ASP A 74 -11.58 -0.10 4.69
CA ASP A 74 -11.85 -0.88 5.89
C ASP A 74 -13.32 -0.74 6.34
N ARG A 75 -13.78 0.49 6.56
CA ARG A 75 -15.17 0.78 6.96
C ARG A 75 -16.18 0.19 5.99
N THR A 76 -15.93 0.32 4.69
CA THR A 76 -16.85 -0.23 3.68
C THR A 76 -16.84 -1.77 3.69
N MET A 77 -15.67 -2.39 3.86
CA MET A 77 -15.57 -3.85 3.92
C MET A 77 -16.21 -4.44 5.17
N ARG A 78 -16.11 -3.76 6.32
CA ARG A 78 -16.80 -4.15 7.55
C ARG A 78 -18.32 -4.16 7.36
N ASP A 79 -18.89 -3.10 6.77
CA ASP A 79 -20.34 -3.04 6.50
C ASP A 79 -20.82 -4.10 5.48
N ILE A 80 -20.00 -4.44 4.50
CA ILE A 80 -20.37 -5.43 3.48
C ILE A 80 -20.27 -6.87 3.98
N ILE A 81 -19.26 -7.18 4.78
CA ILE A 81 -18.95 -8.55 5.19
C ILE A 81 -19.72 -8.95 6.45
N ARG A 82 -19.97 -8.02 7.39
CA ARG A 82 -20.77 -8.11 8.64
C ARG A 82 -20.47 -9.25 9.63
N SER A 83 -19.82 -10.31 9.19
CA SER A 83 -19.50 -11.50 9.96
C SER A 83 -18.24 -11.34 10.82
N CYS A 84 -17.48 -10.26 10.63
CA CYS A 84 -16.18 -10.02 11.26
C CYS A 84 -15.95 -8.50 11.48
N GLU A 85 -16.92 -7.78 12.05
CA GLU A 85 -16.86 -6.31 12.23
C GLU A 85 -15.67 -5.86 13.10
N GLU A 86 -15.26 -6.69 14.05
CA GLU A 86 -14.12 -6.44 14.93
C GLU A 86 -12.76 -6.59 14.24
N LYS A 87 -12.71 -7.19 13.04
CA LYS A 87 -11.45 -7.41 12.31
C LYS A 87 -11.28 -6.37 11.20
N PRO A 88 -10.07 -5.81 11.02
CA PRO A 88 -9.75 -4.99 9.86
C PRO A 88 -10.13 -5.67 8.55
N PHE A 89 -10.59 -4.87 7.60
CA PHE A 89 -11.07 -5.24 6.28
C PHE A 89 -12.12 -6.37 6.32
N GLY A 90 -12.99 -6.37 7.34
CA GLY A 90 -13.99 -7.43 7.53
C GLY A 90 -13.38 -8.83 7.60
N GLY A 91 -12.15 -8.95 8.14
CA GLY A 91 -11.41 -10.21 8.26
C GLY A 91 -10.71 -10.69 6.98
N LYS A 92 -10.66 -9.87 5.91
CA LYS A 92 -9.89 -10.20 4.70
C LYS A 92 -8.40 -10.00 4.94
N VAL A 93 -7.60 -10.86 4.32
CA VAL A 93 -6.15 -10.71 4.30
C VAL A 93 -5.78 -9.66 3.27
N VAL A 94 -5.09 -8.60 3.72
CA VAL A 94 -4.56 -7.53 2.88
C VAL A 94 -3.05 -7.48 3.04
N VAL A 95 -2.33 -7.43 1.92
CA VAL A 95 -0.88 -7.31 1.86
C VAL A 95 -0.54 -5.98 1.23
N PHE A 96 0.06 -5.09 2.01
CA PHE A 96 0.60 -3.82 1.54
C PHE A 96 2.04 -4.02 1.07
N GLY A 97 2.31 -3.62 -0.16
CA GLY A 97 3.64 -3.54 -0.77
C GLY A 97 4.03 -2.08 -0.98
N GLY A 98 5.34 -1.83 -0.95
CA GLY A 98 5.92 -0.51 -1.17
C GLY A 98 7.09 -0.24 -0.25
N ASP A 99 7.74 0.91 -0.46
CA ASP A 99 8.87 1.36 0.34
C ASP A 99 8.61 2.76 0.91
N PHE A 100 8.61 2.87 2.23
CA PHE A 100 8.38 4.14 2.93
C PHE A 100 9.51 5.16 2.74
N ARG A 101 10.67 4.73 2.21
CA ARG A 101 11.76 5.63 1.81
C ARG A 101 11.52 6.32 0.48
N GLN A 102 10.48 5.92 -0.25
CA GLN A 102 10.07 6.54 -1.50
C GLN A 102 9.07 7.69 -1.22
N ILE A 103 8.06 7.83 -2.08
CA ILE A 103 7.12 8.94 -2.04
C ILE A 103 6.05 8.67 -0.98
N LEU A 104 5.96 9.57 0.00
CA LEU A 104 4.88 9.62 0.99
C LEU A 104 3.60 10.21 0.39
N PRO A 105 2.45 10.15 1.09
CA PRO A 105 1.20 10.69 0.56
C PRO A 105 1.32 12.17 0.19
N VAL A 106 0.88 12.52 -1.01
CA VAL A 106 0.95 13.90 -1.50
C VAL A 106 -0.22 14.70 -0.93
N ILE A 107 0.07 15.68 -0.08
CA ILE A 107 -0.91 16.63 0.47
C ILE A 107 -0.66 18.01 -0.17
N PRO A 108 -1.51 18.47 -1.11
CA PRO A 108 -1.32 19.76 -1.78
C PRO A 108 -1.26 20.92 -0.77
N GLY A 109 -0.17 21.68 -0.78
CA GLY A 109 0.06 22.78 0.16
C GLY A 109 0.38 22.34 1.60
N GLY A 110 0.43 21.03 1.86
CA GLY A 110 0.69 20.47 3.18
C GLY A 110 2.18 20.44 3.53
N GLY A 111 2.48 20.65 4.81
CA GLY A 111 3.80 20.53 5.38
C GLY A 111 4.17 19.09 5.75
N ARG A 112 5.34 18.96 6.39
CA ARG A 112 5.85 17.67 6.88
C ARG A 112 4.90 17.00 7.87
N ALA A 113 4.34 17.76 8.80
CA ALA A 113 3.43 17.24 9.82
C ALA A 113 2.17 16.63 9.20
N GLU A 114 1.56 17.32 8.24
CA GLU A 114 0.36 16.84 7.53
C GLU A 114 0.66 15.58 6.71
N THR A 115 1.82 15.52 6.06
CA THR A 115 2.26 14.33 5.32
C THR A 115 2.42 13.12 6.25
N VAL A 116 3.01 13.31 7.44
CA VAL A 116 3.17 12.25 8.44
C VAL A 116 1.81 11.80 8.99
N LEU A 117 0.91 12.74 9.29
CA LEU A 117 -0.44 12.43 9.76
C LEU A 117 -1.27 11.71 8.69
N ALA A 118 -1.03 12.00 7.41
CA ALA A 118 -1.68 11.32 6.30
C ALA A 118 -1.07 9.94 5.99
N ALA A 119 0.10 9.59 6.53
CA ALA A 119 0.75 8.32 6.24
C ALA A 119 0.03 7.12 6.91
N LEU A 120 0.14 5.94 6.30
CA LEU A 120 -0.51 4.71 6.76
C LEU A 120 -0.14 4.35 8.20
N ASN A 121 1.08 4.64 8.63
CA ASN A 121 1.55 4.38 10.00
C ASN A 121 0.81 5.22 11.07
N SER A 122 0.13 6.29 10.67
CA SER A 122 -0.71 7.13 11.53
C SER A 122 -2.19 6.70 11.54
N SER A 123 -2.52 5.59 10.88
CA SER A 123 -3.86 4.98 10.91
C SER A 123 -4.00 4.00 12.08
N TYR A 124 -5.22 3.85 12.61
CA TYR A 124 -5.54 2.76 13.56
C TYR A 124 -5.28 1.37 12.94
N LEU A 125 -5.32 1.26 11.61
CA LEU A 125 -5.04 0.00 10.92
C LEU A 125 -3.60 -0.47 11.11
N TRP A 126 -2.66 0.44 11.39
CA TRP A 126 -1.26 0.11 11.52
C TRP A 126 -0.96 -0.83 12.69
N GLU A 127 -1.73 -0.74 13.78
CA GLU A 127 -1.59 -1.61 14.96
C GLU A 127 -1.87 -3.09 14.63
N HIS A 128 -2.60 -3.34 13.56
CA HIS A 128 -2.91 -4.68 13.07
C HIS A 128 -1.94 -5.17 11.98
N CYS A 129 -1.02 -4.32 11.52
CA CYS A 129 -0.08 -4.64 10.47
C CYS A 129 1.14 -5.40 11.02
N LYS A 130 1.44 -6.56 10.42
CA LYS A 130 2.72 -7.24 10.62
C LYS A 130 3.72 -6.76 9.57
N VAL A 131 4.75 -6.05 9.99
CA VAL A 131 5.80 -5.55 9.09
C VAL A 131 6.75 -6.68 8.71
N LEU A 132 6.88 -6.94 7.41
CA LEU A 132 7.85 -7.86 6.83
C LEU A 132 8.84 -7.05 6.00
N LYS A 133 10.14 -7.28 6.19
CA LYS A 133 11.20 -6.56 5.49
C LYS A 133 11.89 -7.50 4.50
N LEU A 134 11.92 -7.11 3.23
CA LEU A 134 12.74 -7.77 2.21
C LEU A 134 14.15 -7.17 2.26
N THR A 135 15.16 -8.01 2.40
CA THR A 135 16.56 -7.57 2.54
C THR A 135 17.43 -7.87 1.32
N LYS A 136 16.95 -8.75 0.43
CA LYS A 136 17.69 -9.18 -0.77
C LYS A 136 17.16 -8.47 -2.01
N ASN A 137 17.99 -7.63 -2.64
CA ASN A 137 17.64 -6.95 -3.88
C ASN A 137 17.84 -7.89 -5.08
N MET A 138 16.76 -8.40 -5.64
CA MET A 138 16.84 -9.33 -6.78
C MET A 138 17.08 -8.64 -8.13
N ARG A 139 16.82 -7.32 -8.24
CA ARG A 139 17.03 -6.56 -9.48
C ARG A 139 18.51 -6.39 -9.78
N LEU A 140 19.29 -6.16 -8.74
CA LEU A 140 20.73 -5.93 -8.84
C LEU A 140 21.52 -7.25 -8.93
N LEU A 141 21.00 -8.35 -8.39
CA LEU A 141 21.68 -9.66 -8.39
C LEU A 141 21.64 -10.42 -9.73
N ALA A 142 20.96 -9.90 -10.75
CA ALA A 142 20.86 -10.56 -12.05
C ALA A 142 22.07 -10.23 -12.94
N GLY A 143 23.02 -11.17 -13.05
CA GLY A 143 24.02 -11.18 -14.13
C GLY A 143 25.42 -10.64 -13.84
N LEU A 144 25.94 -10.78 -12.62
CA LEU A 144 27.24 -10.21 -12.24
C LEU A 144 28.38 -11.23 -12.15
N THR A 145 29.57 -10.81 -12.57
CA THR A 145 30.88 -11.42 -12.26
C THR A 145 31.35 -10.99 -10.87
N ASP A 146 32.31 -11.70 -10.27
CA ASP A 146 32.74 -11.51 -8.87
C ASP A 146 33.23 -10.08 -8.54
N ASP A 147 33.90 -9.39 -9.45
CA ASP A 147 34.37 -8.00 -9.24
C ASP A 147 33.21 -6.99 -9.28
N ALA A 148 32.24 -7.21 -10.18
CA ALA A 148 31.07 -6.36 -10.29
C ALA A 148 30.12 -6.50 -9.08
N ALA A 149 30.21 -7.62 -8.35
CA ALA A 149 29.44 -7.84 -7.13
C ALA A 149 29.89 -6.92 -5.96
N LYS A 150 31.19 -6.61 -5.84
CA LYS A 150 31.72 -5.73 -4.77
C LYS A 150 31.33 -4.28 -4.99
N GLU A 151 31.46 -3.78 -6.22
CA GLU A 151 31.01 -2.42 -6.55
C GLU A 151 29.49 -2.29 -6.33
N LEU A 152 28.73 -3.32 -6.72
CA LEU A 152 27.29 -3.32 -6.50
C LEU A 152 26.90 -3.30 -5.02
N GLU A 153 27.62 -4.04 -4.18
CA GLU A 153 27.37 -4.05 -2.74
C GLU A 153 27.59 -2.65 -2.14
N SER A 154 28.68 -1.98 -2.53
CA SER A 154 28.96 -0.61 -2.09
C SER A 154 27.87 0.38 -2.53
N PHE A 155 27.40 0.27 -3.78
CA PHE A 155 26.32 1.10 -4.32
C PHE A 155 24.97 0.82 -3.63
N THR A 156 24.68 -0.45 -3.34
CA THR A 156 23.47 -0.86 -2.64
C THR A 156 23.43 -0.28 -1.23
N ASN A 157 24.53 -0.37 -0.49
CA ASN A 157 24.65 0.21 0.84
C ASN A 157 24.50 1.74 0.80
N TRP A 158 25.13 2.39 -0.18
CA TRP A 158 24.99 3.83 -0.38
C TRP A 158 23.54 4.25 -0.63
N ILE A 159 22.78 3.56 -1.51
CA ILE A 159 21.35 3.85 -1.71
C ILE A 159 20.55 3.67 -0.42
N LEU A 160 20.84 2.63 0.36
CA LEU A 160 20.16 2.40 1.65
C LEU A 160 20.46 3.53 2.64
N ASP A 161 21.70 3.99 2.71
CA ASP A 161 22.09 5.10 3.58
C ASP A 161 21.44 6.42 3.16
N ILE A 162 21.23 6.66 1.86
CA ILE A 162 20.42 7.79 1.37
C ILE A 162 18.99 7.68 1.90
N GLY A 163 18.36 6.52 1.67
CA GLY A 163 16.96 6.31 2.06
C GLY A 163 16.73 6.36 3.57
N ASP A 164 17.74 5.99 4.37
CA ASP A 164 17.72 6.10 5.83
C ASP A 164 18.14 7.50 6.34
N GLY A 165 18.54 8.42 5.45
CA GLY A 165 18.96 9.78 5.81
C GLY A 165 20.30 9.86 6.54
N LYS A 166 21.20 8.89 6.34
CA LYS A 166 22.52 8.80 6.99
C LYS A 166 23.62 9.53 6.23
N ILE A 167 23.39 9.85 4.97
CA ILE A 167 24.34 10.60 4.14
C ILE A 167 24.16 12.09 4.41
N ASN A 168 25.27 12.80 4.66
CA ASN A 168 25.32 14.23 5.00
C ASN A 168 24.77 14.60 6.39
N LEU A 169 24.86 13.70 7.37
CA LEU A 169 24.77 14.10 8.77
C LEU A 169 26.00 15.00 9.09
N PRO A 170 25.82 16.18 9.72
CA PRO A 170 26.94 17.00 10.19
C PRO A 170 27.77 16.29 11.26
#